data_AF-A0A3A1XTG2-F1
#
_entry.id   AF-A0A3A1XTG2-F1
#
_cell.length_a   1.000
_cell.length_b   1.000
_cell.length_c   1.000
_cell.angle_alpha   90.00
_cell.angle_beta   90.00
_cell.angle_gamma   90.00
#
_symmetry.space_group_name_H-M   'P 1'
#
loop_
_entity.id
_entity.type
_entity.pdbx_description
1 polymer ?
#
loop_
_entity_poly.entity_id
_entity_poly.type
_entity_poly.pdbx_seq_one_letter_code
_entity_poly.pdbx_strand_id
1 'polypeptide(L)'
;MPKIQMRDNKQGDSSATRLQRTIENRERAARERRQQAIIGVIVVIIVAAMLAAVGITAYQAAYVQPQKKVEQSAKSNHNLDNIDPSIRPSGVNSKNGILLSKDGYGKQAAGAPTVATYFDPLCPGCG
;
A
#
# COMPACT_ATOMS: atom_id res chain seq x y z
N MET A 1 -28.65 -92.53 6.39
CA MET A 1 -28.74 -91.28 5.59
C MET A 1 -28.84 -90.09 6.53
N PRO A 2 -27.90 -89.12 6.51
CA PRO A 2 -28.18 -87.76 6.94
C PRO A 2 -27.89 -86.74 5.81
N LYS A 3 -28.88 -85.88 5.52
CA LYS A 3 -28.70 -84.68 4.69
C LYS A 3 -27.93 -83.65 5.50
N ILE A 4 -26.80 -83.18 5.00
CA ILE A 4 -26.15 -81.96 5.49
C ILE A 4 -26.22 -80.94 4.35
N GLN A 5 -26.91 -79.84 4.67
CA GLN A 5 -27.29 -78.75 3.79
C GLN A 5 -26.08 -78.03 3.22
N MET A 6 -26.19 -77.59 1.97
CA MET A 6 -25.21 -76.74 1.31
C MET A 6 -24.99 -75.46 2.12
N ARG A 7 -23.74 -75.18 2.45
CA ARG A 7 -23.29 -73.87 2.94
C ARG A 7 -23.17 -72.97 1.71
N ASP A 8 -24.04 -71.97 1.62
CA ASP A 8 -23.99 -70.95 0.58
C ASP A 8 -22.64 -70.24 0.61
N ASN A 9 -21.84 -70.51 -0.42
CA ASN A 9 -20.59 -69.83 -0.70
C ASN A 9 -20.90 -68.40 -1.20
N LYS A 10 -21.21 -67.49 -0.27
CA LYS A 10 -21.37 -66.06 -0.55
C LYS A 10 -20.06 -65.31 -0.30
N GLN A 11 -18.95 -65.85 -0.81
CA GLN A 11 -17.60 -65.30 -0.62
C GLN A 11 -16.93 -65.03 -1.97
N GLY A 12 -17.53 -64.13 -2.77
CA GLY A 12 -17.01 -63.81 -4.11
C GLY A 12 -17.08 -62.34 -4.53
N ASP A 13 -17.79 -61.46 -3.81
CA ASP A 13 -18.24 -60.18 -4.39
C ASP A 13 -17.56 -58.92 -3.80
N SER A 14 -16.42 -59.09 -3.13
CA SER A 14 -15.74 -57.98 -2.43
C SER A 14 -14.64 -57.28 -3.25
N SER A 15 -14.14 -57.92 -4.31
CA SER A 15 -12.99 -57.40 -5.07
C SER A 15 -13.40 -56.44 -6.18
N ALA A 16 -14.44 -56.79 -6.95
CA ALA A 16 -14.98 -55.96 -8.04
C ALA A 16 -15.57 -54.64 -7.49
N THR A 17 -16.30 -54.73 -6.38
CA THR A 17 -16.91 -53.59 -5.68
C THR A 17 -15.86 -52.67 -5.01
N ARG A 18 -14.68 -53.18 -4.64
CA ARG A 18 -13.56 -52.35 -4.15
C ARG A 18 -12.88 -51.59 -5.28
N LEU A 19 -12.67 -52.23 -6.43
CA LEU A 19 -12.08 -51.59 -7.60
C LEU A 19 -12.97 -50.46 -8.12
N GLN A 20 -14.28 -50.65 -8.24
CA GLN A 20 -15.21 -49.59 -8.64
C GLN A 20 -15.17 -48.38 -7.69
N ARG A 21 -15.18 -48.60 -6.37
CA ARG A 21 -15.04 -47.51 -5.38
C ARG A 21 -13.69 -46.77 -5.47
N THR A 22 -12.60 -47.48 -5.80
CA THR A 22 -11.30 -46.82 -5.97
C THR A 22 -11.22 -45.95 -7.21
N ILE A 23 -11.92 -46.31 -8.29
CA ILE A 23 -11.97 -45.53 -9.53
C ILE A 23 -12.82 -44.27 -9.31
N GLU A 24 -13.98 -44.43 -8.66
CA GLU A 24 -14.89 -43.32 -8.35
C GLU A 24 -14.28 -42.32 -7.36
N ASN A 25 -13.57 -42.79 -6.33
CA ASN A 25 -12.85 -41.93 -5.39
C ASN A 25 -11.67 -41.18 -6.04
N ARG A 26 -11.01 -41.78 -7.04
CA ARG A 26 -9.93 -41.12 -7.80
C ARG A 26 -10.48 -39.98 -8.67
N GLU A 27 -11.66 -40.14 -9.27
CA GLU A 27 -12.31 -39.07 -10.01
C GLU A 27 -12.78 -37.93 -9.09
N ARG A 28 -13.35 -38.26 -7.92
CA ARG A 28 -13.72 -37.25 -6.91
C ARG A 28 -12.50 -36.48 -6.41
N ALA A 29 -11.41 -37.17 -6.08
CA ALA A 29 -10.16 -36.54 -5.66
C ALA A 29 -9.52 -35.67 -6.77
N ALA A 30 -9.71 -36.01 -8.05
CA ALA A 30 -9.24 -35.19 -9.16
C ALA A 30 -10.09 -33.92 -9.34
N ARG A 31 -11.41 -33.98 -9.09
CA ARG A 31 -12.29 -32.79 -9.08
C ARG A 31 -12.03 -31.88 -7.89
N GLU A 32 -11.81 -32.44 -6.71
CA GLU A 32 -11.48 -31.69 -5.49
C GLU A 32 -10.17 -30.90 -5.64
N ARG A 33 -9.14 -31.48 -6.27
CA ARG A 33 -7.89 -30.75 -6.58
C ARG A 33 -8.11 -29.55 -7.51
N ARG A 34 -9.03 -29.66 -8.47
CA ARG A 34 -9.37 -28.54 -9.38
C ARG A 34 -10.10 -27.42 -8.64
N GLN A 35 -11.00 -27.75 -7.72
CA GLN A 35 -11.66 -26.75 -6.87
C GLN A 35 -10.69 -26.09 -5.89
N GLN A 36 -9.80 -26.86 -5.26
CA GLN A 36 -8.73 -26.31 -4.41
C GLN A 36 -7.78 -25.39 -5.17
N ALA A 37 -7.44 -25.71 -6.43
CA ALA A 37 -6.61 -24.85 -7.27
C ALA A 37 -7.30 -23.51 -7.57
N ILE A 38 -8.61 -23.51 -7.85
CA ILE A 38 -9.38 -22.28 -8.10
C ILE A 38 -9.43 -21.40 -6.83
N ILE A 39 -9.71 -21.99 -5.66
CA ILE A 39 -9.73 -21.25 -4.40
C ILE A 39 -8.33 -20.68 -4.10
N GLY A 40 -7.28 -21.46 -4.33
CA GLY A 40 -5.90 -21.00 -4.17
C GLY A 40 -5.56 -19.80 -5.05
N VAL A 41 -5.98 -19.80 -6.32
CA VAL A 41 -5.78 -18.67 -7.25
C VAL A 41 -6.49 -17.41 -6.75
N ILE A 42 -7.74 -17.53 -6.27
CA ILE A 42 -8.49 -16.38 -5.75
C ILE A 42 -7.78 -15.76 -4.54
N VAL A 43 -7.31 -16.59 -3.60
CA VAL A 43 -6.59 -16.09 -2.41
C VAL A 43 -5.31 -15.37 -2.79
N VAL A 44 -4.53 -15.90 -3.75
CA VAL A 44 -3.30 -15.24 -4.24
C VAL A 44 -3.60 -13.88 -4.86
N ILE A 45 -4.69 -13.76 -5.65
CA ILE A 45 -5.09 -12.47 -6.23
C ILE A 45 -5.42 -11.45 -5.13
N ILE A 46 -6.15 -11.85 -4.08
CA ILE A 46 -6.51 -10.95 -2.97
C ILE A 46 -5.26 -10.47 -2.24
N VAL A 47 -4.31 -11.36 -1.94
CA VAL A 47 -3.05 -10.99 -1.27
C VAL A 47 -2.20 -10.06 -2.15
N ALA A 48 -2.10 -10.35 -3.45
CA ALA A 48 -1.37 -9.49 -4.38
C ALA A 48 -1.99 -8.08 -4.47
N ALA A 49 -3.33 -7.98 -4.48
CA ALA A 49 -4.03 -6.71 -4.51
C ALA A 49 -3.79 -5.87 -3.25
N MET A 50 -3.77 -6.50 -2.07
CA MET A 50 -3.41 -5.82 -0.81
C MET A 50 -1.98 -5.29 -0.84
N LEU A 51 -1.01 -6.10 -1.27
CA LEU A 51 0.39 -5.68 -1.35
C LEU A 51 0.58 -4.53 -2.34
N ALA A 52 -0.12 -4.57 -3.47
CA ALA A 52 -0.09 -3.48 -4.46
C ALA A 52 -0.63 -2.17 -3.87
N ALA A 53 -1.75 -2.19 -3.13
CA ALA A 53 -2.30 -1.00 -2.51
C ALA A 53 -1.35 -0.36 -1.49
N VAL A 54 -0.69 -1.18 -0.67
CA VAL A 54 0.32 -0.70 0.29
C VAL A 54 1.55 -0.13 -0.42
N GLY A 55 2.04 -0.81 -1.46
CA GLY A 55 3.18 -0.34 -2.25
C GLY A 55 2.91 0.98 -2.97
N ILE A 56 1.72 1.13 -3.57
CA ILE A 56 1.33 2.36 -4.29
C ILE A 56 1.19 3.54 -3.32
N THR A 57 0.54 3.36 -2.18
CA THR A 57 0.36 4.45 -1.20
C THR A 57 1.69 4.89 -0.58
N ALA A 58 2.57 3.93 -0.23
CA ALA A 58 3.91 4.23 0.24
C ALA A 58 4.77 4.94 -0.82
N TYR A 59 4.71 4.52 -2.08
CA TYR A 59 5.44 5.16 -3.18
C TYR A 59 4.95 6.58 -3.45
N GLN A 60 3.62 6.79 -3.47
CA GLN A 60 3.04 8.13 -3.64
C GLN A 60 3.42 9.06 -2.48
N ALA A 61 3.39 8.58 -1.24
CA ALA A 61 3.78 9.35 -0.07
C ALA A 61 5.27 9.70 -0.07
N ALA A 62 6.14 8.75 -0.44
CA ALA A 62 7.59 8.95 -0.38
C ALA A 62 8.15 9.77 -1.56
N TYR A 63 7.60 9.64 -2.77
CA TYR A 63 8.19 10.26 -3.97
C TYR A 63 7.33 11.36 -4.60
N VAL A 64 6.00 11.25 -4.55
CA VAL A 64 5.10 12.16 -5.28
C VAL A 64 4.61 13.32 -4.41
N GLN A 65 4.26 13.07 -3.16
CA GLN A 65 3.84 14.11 -2.21
C GLN A 65 4.91 15.18 -1.94
N PRO A 66 6.20 14.86 -1.72
CA PRO A 66 7.21 15.90 -1.53
C PRO A 66 7.40 16.75 -2.79
N GLN A 67 7.39 16.15 -3.98
CA GLN A 67 7.48 16.88 -5.25
C GLN A 67 6.30 17.84 -5.45
N LYS A 68 5.06 17.37 -5.20
CA LYS A 68 3.86 18.22 -5.31
C LYS A 68 3.81 19.32 -4.25
N LYS A 69 4.27 19.06 -3.02
CA LYS A 69 4.39 20.09 -1.97
C LYS A 69 5.45 21.13 -2.31
N VAL A 70 6.60 20.72 -2.84
CA VAL A 70 7.66 21.65 -3.28
C VAL A 70 7.19 22.48 -4.48
N GLU A 71 6.53 21.88 -5.47
CA GLU A 71 6.00 22.60 -6.63
C GLU A 71 4.85 23.54 -6.23
N GLN A 72 4.00 23.15 -5.28
CA GLN A 72 2.93 24.00 -4.75
C GLN A 72 3.46 25.12 -3.86
N SER A 73 4.53 24.91 -3.08
CA SER A 73 5.21 25.97 -2.34
C SER A 73 5.91 26.96 -3.29
N ALA A 74 6.55 26.46 -4.35
CA ALA A 74 7.12 27.32 -5.40
C ALA A 74 6.03 28.12 -6.13
N LYS A 75 4.86 27.53 -6.36
CA LYS A 75 3.69 28.23 -6.91
C LYS A 75 3.04 29.20 -5.91
N SER A 76 3.04 28.90 -4.63
CA SER A 76 2.53 29.84 -3.62
C SER A 76 3.38 31.11 -3.59
N ASN A 77 4.70 31.00 -3.74
CA ASN A 77 5.61 32.15 -3.75
C ASN A 77 5.36 33.15 -4.91
N HIS A 78 4.92 32.70 -6.10
CA HIS A 78 4.63 33.64 -7.21
C HIS A 78 3.36 34.45 -6.97
N ASN A 79 2.43 33.95 -6.16
CA ASN A 79 1.22 34.70 -5.81
C ASN A 79 1.50 35.80 -4.78
N LEU A 80 2.64 35.75 -4.09
CA LEU A 80 3.07 36.82 -3.18
C LEU A 80 3.63 38.05 -3.90
N ASP A 81 4.03 37.93 -5.17
CA ASP A 81 4.56 39.06 -5.95
C ASP A 81 3.47 40.05 -6.40
N ASN A 82 2.20 39.61 -6.44
CA ASN A 82 1.04 40.42 -6.83
C ASN A 82 0.26 40.98 -5.63
N ILE A 83 0.77 40.78 -4.42
CA ILE A 83 0.13 41.30 -3.20
C ILE A 83 0.39 42.79 -3.11
N ASP A 84 -0.66 43.55 -2.81
CA ASP A 84 -0.58 45.00 -2.66
C ASP A 84 0.52 45.37 -1.62
N PRO A 85 1.43 46.31 -1.94
CA PRO A 85 2.52 46.68 -1.03
C PRO A 85 2.06 47.15 0.35
N SER A 86 0.82 47.61 0.50
CA SER A 86 0.25 48.10 1.76
C SER A 86 -0.05 47.01 2.79
N ILE A 87 -0.29 45.77 2.34
CA ILE A 87 -0.58 44.60 3.19
C ILE A 87 0.67 43.73 3.41
N ARG A 88 1.81 44.12 2.81
CA ARG A 88 3.09 43.43 2.99
C ARG A 88 3.65 43.73 4.39
N PRO A 89 4.01 42.71 5.19
CA PRO A 89 4.65 42.92 6.48
C PRO A 89 5.95 43.73 6.34
N SER A 90 6.23 44.59 7.32
CA SER A 90 7.50 45.33 7.37
C SER A 90 8.68 44.37 7.61
N GLY A 91 9.77 44.53 6.86
CA GLY A 91 10.96 43.68 6.99
C GLY A 91 11.00 42.42 6.11
N VAL A 92 10.07 42.28 5.16
CA VAL A 92 10.08 41.20 4.17
C VAL A 92 11.09 41.51 3.05
N ASN A 93 12.01 40.58 2.79
CA ASN A 93 13.03 40.67 1.75
C ASN A 93 12.45 40.52 0.33
N SER A 94 13.24 40.76 -0.72
CA SER A 94 12.81 40.64 -2.12
C SER A 94 12.32 39.25 -2.56
N LYS A 95 12.47 38.23 -1.72
CA LYS A 95 12.00 36.85 -1.96
C LYS A 95 10.78 36.49 -1.09
N ASN A 96 10.09 37.50 -0.56
CA ASN A 96 8.89 37.35 0.25
C ASN A 96 9.12 36.60 1.59
N GLY A 97 10.37 36.50 2.04
CA GLY A 97 10.76 35.93 3.33
C GLY A 97 11.13 36.99 4.36
N ILE A 98 11.05 36.66 5.65
CA ILE A 98 11.50 37.53 6.74
C ILE A 98 12.90 37.09 7.14
N LEU A 99 13.86 38.03 7.20
CA LEU A 99 15.20 37.73 7.72
C LEU A 99 15.15 37.71 9.25
N LEU A 100 15.67 36.65 9.88
CA LEU A 100 15.85 36.59 11.33
C LEU A 100 17.35 36.47 11.64
N SER A 101 17.82 37.31 12.54
CA SER A 101 19.20 37.34 13.01
C SER A 101 19.24 37.69 14.50
N LYS A 102 20.41 37.50 15.13
CA LYS A 102 20.72 38.04 16.46
C LYS A 102 20.48 39.55 16.55
N ASP A 103 20.64 40.27 15.43
CA ASP A 103 20.46 41.72 15.35
C ASP A 103 18.99 42.16 15.15
N GLY A 104 18.07 41.18 15.12
CA GLY A 104 16.63 41.39 14.99
C GLY A 104 16.04 41.03 13.62
N TYR A 105 14.78 41.39 13.42
CA TYR A 105 14.04 41.13 12.18
C TYR A 105 14.51 42.02 11.03
N GLY A 106 14.67 41.43 9.83
CA GLY A 106 15.08 42.13 8.62
C GLY A 106 16.55 42.56 8.59
N LYS A 107 17.36 42.18 9.59
CA LYS A 107 18.78 42.54 9.68
C LYS A 107 19.67 41.35 9.42
N GLN A 108 20.69 41.52 8.58
CA GLN A 108 21.71 40.49 8.35
C GLN A 108 22.84 40.65 9.37
N ALA A 109 23.20 39.56 10.06
CA ALA A 109 24.40 39.56 10.91
C ALA A 109 25.67 39.55 10.05
N ALA A 110 26.67 40.35 10.44
CA ALA A 110 27.97 40.38 9.78
C ALA A 110 28.69 39.04 9.94
N GLY A 111 29.14 38.45 8.83
CA GLY A 111 29.88 37.18 8.83
C GLY A 111 29.00 35.92 8.97
N ALA A 112 27.68 36.04 9.00
CA ALA A 112 26.77 34.90 9.10
C ALA A 112 26.21 34.47 7.73
N PRO A 113 26.17 33.17 7.42
CA PRO A 113 25.49 32.66 6.23
C PRO A 113 23.97 32.75 6.40
N THR A 114 23.26 33.15 5.34
CA THR A 114 21.79 33.18 5.32
C THR A 114 21.26 31.80 4.96
N VAL A 115 20.54 31.16 5.89
CA VAL A 115 19.80 29.92 5.64
C VAL A 115 18.33 30.23 5.40
N ALA A 116 17.72 29.59 4.40
CA ALA A 116 16.29 29.71 4.12
C ALA A 116 15.55 28.53 4.74
N THR A 117 14.80 28.79 5.82
CA THR A 117 13.92 27.80 6.46
C THR A 117 12.48 28.18 6.17
N TYR A 118 11.72 27.23 5.62
CA TYR A 118 10.29 27.43 5.35
C TYR A 118 9.49 27.03 6.59
N PHE A 119 8.94 28.02 7.28
CA PHE A 119 8.07 27.81 8.42
C PHE A 119 6.61 27.94 8.00
N ASP A 120 5.85 26.86 8.18
CA ASP A 120 4.39 26.85 8.02
C ASP A 120 3.73 26.50 9.37
N PRO A 121 3.03 27.45 10.03
CA PRO A 121 2.43 27.21 11.33
C PRO A 121 1.30 26.16 11.31
N LEU A 122 0.78 25.79 10.14
CA LEU A 122 -0.21 24.72 9.97
C LEU A 122 0.44 23.34 9.79
N CYS A 123 1.76 23.27 9.62
CA CYS A 123 2.52 22.06 9.38
C CYS A 123 3.39 21.71 10.60
N PRO A 124 3.06 20.67 11.38
CA PRO A 124 3.78 20.33 12.61
C PRO A 124 5.22 19.82 12.40
N GLY A 125 5.68 19.66 11.14
CA GLY A 125 7.04 19.23 10.79
C GLY A 125 7.81 20.23 9.94
N CYS A 126 7.29 21.45 9.75
CA CYS A 126 7.90 22.47 8.90
C CYS A 126 8.74 23.46 9.72
N GLY A 127 9.58 22.95 10.64
CA GLY A 127 10.48 23.74 11.48
C GLY A 127 11.73 22.97 11.87
#